data_AF-A0A533ZDH8-F1
#
_entry.id   AF-A0A533ZDH8-F1
#
_cell.length_a   1.000
_cell.length_b   1.000
_cell.length_c   1.000
_cell.angle_alpha   90.00
_cell.angle_beta   90.00
_cell.angle_gamma   90.00
#
_symmetry.space_group_name_H-M   'P 1'
#
loop_
_entity.id
_entity.type
_entity.pdbx_description
1 polymer ?
#
loop_
_entity_poly.entity_id
_entity_poly.type
_entity_poly.pdbx_seq_one_letter_code
_entity_poly.pdbx_strand_id
1 'polypeptide(L)'
;MTCNEIKELTVPYLELDLEPSRVRDVTTHLEGCAGCRAEMEAVRQVLVRVRGMAVPDPGDQFWREFPRGVRRELERLRSTATTLGGPSRYQWLWGRAVTAKWTLALAASLLLVVGAWSLKGLLDRGMGSPEQSVVQGPNAADLPSLGDAVWEAFWEDDPDTVLVEMATQLDRQTMDRVFADI
;
A
#
# COMPACT_ATOMS: atom_id res chain seq x y z
N MET A 1 16.05 17.60 16.53
CA MET A 1 14.58 17.79 16.50
C MET A 1 14.22 19.26 16.57
N THR A 2 13.22 19.67 15.80
CA THR A 2 12.64 21.02 15.83
C THR A 2 11.52 21.12 16.85
N CYS A 3 11.16 22.33 17.28
CA CYS A 3 10.04 22.52 18.22
C CYS A 3 8.70 22.01 17.66
N ASN A 4 8.50 22.05 16.33
CA ASN A 4 7.27 21.55 15.71
C ASN A 4 7.17 20.03 15.77
N GLU A 5 8.29 19.33 15.54
CA GLU A 5 8.34 17.86 15.65
C GLU A 5 8.03 17.39 17.08
N ILE A 6 8.52 18.11 18.10
CA ILE A 6 8.25 17.79 19.51
C ILE A 6 6.77 17.94 19.84
N LYS A 7 6.08 18.94 19.27
CA LYS A 7 4.65 19.16 19.51
C LYS A 7 3.83 17.95 19.10
N GLU A 8 4.09 17.38 17.93
CA GLU A 8 3.45 16.15 17.44
C GLU A 8 3.74 14.93 18.35
N LEU A 9 4.90 14.90 19.00
CA LEU A 9 5.33 13.81 19.87
C LEU A 9 4.92 13.99 21.35
N THR A 10 4.20 15.06 21.69
CA THR A 10 3.86 15.41 23.08
C THR A 10 3.00 14.32 23.75
N VAL A 11 1.90 13.91 23.12
CA VAL A 11 0.99 12.90 23.70
C VAL A 11 1.66 11.52 23.78
N PRO A 12 2.25 10.99 22.68
CA PRO A 12 2.96 9.71 22.74
C PRO A 12 4.06 9.67 23.81
N TYR A 13 4.83 10.76 23.96
CA TYR A 13 5.85 10.86 25.00
C TYR A 13 5.27 10.81 26.42
N LEU A 14 4.17 11.52 26.68
CA LEU A 14 3.51 11.54 27.99
C LEU A 14 2.81 10.22 28.34
N GLU A 15 2.34 9.48 27.33
CA GLU A 15 1.72 8.17 27.49
C GLU A 15 2.74 7.02 27.49
N LEU A 16 4.04 7.33 27.38
CA LEU A 16 5.14 6.36 27.28
C LEU A 16 5.03 5.44 26.05
N ASP A 17 4.38 5.93 24.99
CA ASP A 17 4.17 5.26 23.72
C ASP A 17 5.15 5.79 22.66
N LEU A 18 6.44 5.65 22.94
CA LEU A 18 7.51 6.03 22.01
C LEU A 18 8.67 5.04 22.10
N GLU A 19 9.34 4.83 20.97
CA GLU A 19 10.55 4.02 20.93
C GLU A 19 11.70 4.68 21.73
N PRO A 20 12.63 3.90 22.31
CA PRO A 20 13.70 4.44 23.16
C PRO A 20 14.60 5.48 22.46
N SER A 21 14.77 5.41 21.14
CA SER A 21 15.48 6.43 20.36
C SER A 21 14.75 7.78 20.41
N ARG A 22 13.45 7.77 20.16
CA ARG A 22 12.60 8.97 20.14
C ARG A 22 12.47 9.61 21.52
N VAL A 23 12.39 8.80 22.57
CA VAL A 23 12.41 9.29 23.97
C VAL A 23 13.67 10.10 24.26
N ARG A 24 14.85 9.61 23.82
CA ARG A 24 16.12 10.34 23.99
C ARG A 24 16.14 11.65 23.23
N ASP A 25 15.65 11.67 21.99
CA ASP A 25 15.61 12.88 21.17
C ASP A 25 14.69 13.95 21.78
N VAL A 26 13.50 13.54 22.25
CA VAL A 26 12.55 14.43 22.94
C VAL A 26 13.17 14.97 24.24
N THR A 27 13.76 14.10 25.05
CA THR A 27 14.37 14.49 26.33
C THR A 27 15.51 15.50 26.13
N THR A 28 16.39 15.25 25.16
CA THR A 28 17.50 16.14 24.80
C THR A 28 16.98 17.52 24.38
N HIS A 29 15.90 17.57 23.59
CA HIS A 29 15.30 18.84 23.19
C HIS A 29 14.68 19.59 24.38
N LEU A 30 13.99 18.89 25.28
CA LEU A 30 13.38 19.50 26.46
C LEU A 30 14.44 20.08 27.41
N GLU A 31 15.60 19.45 27.55
CA GLU A 31 16.72 20.01 28.31
C GLU A 31 17.19 21.36 27.73
N GLY A 32 17.23 21.49 26.41
CA GLY A 32 17.68 22.71 25.71
C GLY A 32 16.61 23.79 25.48
N CYS A 33 15.31 23.45 25.54
CA CYS A 33 14.23 24.35 25.15
C CYS A 33 13.23 24.60 26.29
N ALA A 34 13.25 25.81 26.86
CA ALA A 34 12.32 26.20 27.91
C ALA A 34 10.86 26.32 27.42
N GLY A 35 10.65 26.74 26.17
CA GLY A 35 9.30 26.88 25.59
C GLY A 35 8.59 25.53 25.46
N CYS A 36 9.26 24.54 24.87
CA CYS A 36 8.69 23.19 24.73
C CYS A 36 8.49 22.52 26.08
N ARG A 37 9.35 22.76 27.09
CA ARG A 37 9.10 22.29 28.47
C ARG A 37 7.81 22.86 29.07
N ALA A 38 7.57 24.16 28.91
CA ALA A 38 6.36 24.80 29.42
C ALA A 38 5.10 24.24 28.74
N GLU A 39 5.14 24.03 27.42
CA GLU A 39 4.04 23.42 26.67
C GLU A 39 3.80 21.95 27.10
N MET A 40 4.86 21.16 27.25
CA MET A 40 4.79 19.77 27.72
C MET A 40 4.12 19.67 29.10
N GLU A 41 4.51 20.54 30.02
CA GLU A 41 3.94 20.62 31.36
C GLU A 41 2.47 21.06 31.32
N ALA A 42 2.10 21.99 30.45
CA ALA A 42 0.70 22.40 30.29
C ALA A 42 -0.18 21.22 29.84
N VAL A 43 0.27 20.43 28.87
CA VAL A 43 -0.47 19.23 28.41
C VAL A 43 -0.52 18.17 29.51
N ARG A 44 0.59 17.91 30.20
CA ARG A 44 0.64 17.00 31.36
C ARG A 44 -0.40 17.38 32.41
N GLN A 45 -0.54 18.66 32.73
CA GLN A 45 -1.51 19.12 33.71
C GLN A 45 -2.96 18.92 33.25
N VAL A 46 -3.26 19.04 31.95
CA VAL A 46 -4.59 18.70 31.41
C VAL A 46 -4.83 17.20 31.56
N LEU A 47 -3.88 16.35 31.14
CA LEU A 47 -3.98 14.90 31.24
C LEU A 47 -4.20 14.43 32.67
N VAL A 48 -3.47 14.99 33.64
CA VAL A 48 -3.65 14.66 35.06
C VAL A 48 -5.05 15.01 35.58
N ARG A 49 -5.65 16.12 35.12
CA ARG A 49 -7.00 16.52 35.54
C ARG A 49 -8.09 15.65 34.93
N VAL A 50 -7.89 15.18 33.70
CA VAL A 50 -8.85 14.29 33.05
C VAL A 50 -8.67 12.83 33.44
N ARG A 51 -7.48 12.46 33.93
CA ARG A 51 -7.16 11.10 34.36
C ARG A 51 -8.09 10.69 35.49
N GLY A 52 -8.85 9.62 35.26
CA GLY A 52 -9.78 9.06 36.25
C GLY A 52 -11.17 9.70 36.23
N MET A 53 -11.47 10.63 35.32
CA MET A 53 -12.86 10.98 35.06
C MET A 53 -13.58 9.77 34.47
N ALA A 54 -14.60 9.27 35.18
CA ALA A 54 -15.44 8.21 34.68
C ALA A 54 -16.24 8.72 33.48
N VAL A 55 -16.05 8.10 32.32
CA VAL A 55 -16.91 8.32 31.16
C VAL A 55 -18.18 7.49 31.38
N PRO A 56 -19.37 8.12 31.45
CA PRO A 56 -20.61 7.38 31.61
C PRO A 56 -20.83 6.42 30.43
N ASP A 57 -21.26 5.19 30.71
CA ASP A 57 -21.65 4.26 29.65
C ASP A 57 -22.95 4.77 29.00
N PRO A 58 -22.96 5.03 27.68
CA PRO A 58 -24.16 5.43 26.96
C PRO A 58 -25.23 4.33 26.89
N GLY A 59 -24.91 3.09 27.27
CA GLY A 59 -25.83 1.97 27.39
C GLY A 59 -26.06 1.20 26.08
N ASP A 60 -26.69 0.02 26.19
CA ASP A 60 -26.76 -0.95 25.10
C ASP A 60 -27.44 -0.43 23.83
N GLN A 61 -28.43 0.46 23.95
CA GLN A 61 -29.13 0.99 22.79
C GLN A 61 -28.18 1.77 21.88
N PHE A 62 -27.34 2.63 22.47
CA PHE A 62 -26.35 3.40 21.74
C PHE A 62 -25.41 2.46 20.97
N TRP A 63 -24.88 1.45 21.64
CA TRP A 63 -23.94 0.50 21.03
C TRP A 63 -24.57 -0.34 19.91
N ARG A 64 -25.86 -0.69 20.01
CA ARG A 64 -26.59 -1.37 18.92
C ARG A 64 -26.76 -0.49 17.68
N GLU A 65 -26.92 0.81 17.86
CA GLU A 65 -27.16 1.76 16.76
C GLU A 65 -25.86 2.31 16.16
N PHE A 66 -24.79 2.40 16.95
CA PHE A 66 -23.51 2.98 16.58
C PHE A 66 -22.92 2.43 15.26
N PRO A 67 -22.85 1.10 15.01
CA PRO A 67 -22.30 0.57 13.75
C PRO A 67 -23.07 1.03 12.51
N ARG A 68 -24.39 1.25 12.63
CA ARG A 68 -25.21 1.78 11.53
C ARG A 68 -24.91 3.25 11.27
N GLY A 69 -24.65 4.03 12.32
CA GLY A 69 -24.19 5.41 12.19
C GLY A 69 -22.86 5.49 11.45
N VAL A 70 -21.87 4.73 11.89
CA VAL A 70 -20.53 4.69 11.28
C VAL A 70 -20.59 4.29 9.81
N ARG A 71 -21.33 3.23 9.46
CA ARG A 71 -21.47 2.79 8.06
C ARG A 71 -22.09 3.88 7.16
N ARG A 72 -23.16 4.52 7.63
CA ARG A 72 -23.81 5.60 6.88
C ARG A 72 -22.85 6.77 6.62
N GLU A 73 -22.05 7.15 7.62
CA GLU A 73 -21.10 8.24 7.45
C GLU A 73 -19.94 7.86 6.53
N LEU A 74 -19.43 6.63 6.62
CA LEU A 74 -18.42 6.13 5.69
C LEU A 74 -18.93 6.09 4.24
N GLU A 75 -20.18 5.66 4.01
CA GLU A 75 -20.82 5.70 2.69
C GLU A 75 -20.99 7.14 2.19
N ARG A 76 -21.34 8.08 3.08
CA ARG A 76 -21.44 9.51 2.76
C ARG A 76 -20.09 10.10 2.34
N LEU A 77 -19.02 9.79 3.08
CA LEU A 77 -17.67 10.25 2.75
C LEU A 77 -17.19 9.66 1.44
N ARG A 78 -17.41 8.36 1.21
CA ARG A 78 -17.09 7.69 -0.06
C ARG A 78 -17.84 8.32 -1.24
N SER A 79 -19.15 8.47 -1.13
CA SER A 79 -19.97 9.07 -2.19
C SER A 79 -19.57 10.53 -2.47
N THR A 80 -19.25 11.32 -1.43
CA THR A 80 -18.76 12.69 -1.60
C THR A 80 -17.40 12.72 -2.31
N ALA A 81 -16.48 11.83 -1.93
CA ALA A 81 -15.20 11.67 -2.61
C ALA A 81 -15.37 11.29 -4.09
N THR A 82 -16.33 10.42 -4.40
CA THR A 82 -16.65 10.06 -5.80
C THR A 82 -17.32 11.20 -6.57
N THR A 83 -18.08 12.08 -5.92
CA THR A 83 -18.71 13.24 -6.59
C THR A 83 -17.74 14.37 -6.93
N LEU A 84 -16.65 14.54 -6.15
CA LEU A 84 -15.56 15.46 -6.47
C LEU A 84 -14.48 14.82 -7.34
N GLY A 85 -14.37 13.49 -7.30
CA GLY A 85 -13.52 12.65 -8.15
C GLY A 85 -14.28 12.05 -9.33
N GLY A 86 -14.95 12.88 -10.15
CA GLY A 86 -15.45 12.43 -11.45
C GLY A 86 -14.34 11.71 -12.24
N PRO A 87 -14.66 10.79 -13.18
CA PRO A 87 -13.65 10.00 -13.86
C PRO A 87 -12.57 10.94 -14.39
N SER A 88 -11.36 10.74 -13.89
CA SER A 88 -10.20 11.54 -14.27
C SER A 88 -10.17 11.60 -15.79
N ARG A 89 -10.13 12.81 -16.36
CA ARG A 89 -10.05 13.01 -17.82
C ARG A 89 -8.90 12.20 -18.45
N TYR A 90 -7.91 11.86 -17.63
CA TYR A 90 -6.77 11.00 -17.94
C TYR A 90 -7.16 9.54 -18.22
N GLN A 91 -8.10 8.97 -17.47
CA GLN A 91 -8.56 7.59 -17.63
C GLN A 91 -9.34 7.38 -18.94
N TRP A 92 -10.10 8.40 -19.38
CA TRP A 92 -10.80 8.39 -20.66
C TRP A 92 -9.86 8.60 -21.87
N LEU A 93 -8.83 9.44 -21.73
CA LEU A 93 -7.82 9.65 -22.78
C LEU A 93 -6.92 8.42 -22.99
N TRP A 94 -6.56 7.70 -21.92
CA TRP A 94 -5.69 6.53 -22.02
C TRP A 94 -6.41 5.29 -22.56
N GLY A 95 -7.73 5.15 -22.33
CA GLY A 95 -8.55 4.10 -22.95
C GLY A 95 -8.60 4.16 -24.49
N ARG A 96 -8.37 5.33 -25.10
CA ARG A 96 -8.31 5.50 -26.57
C ARG A 96 -6.90 5.40 -27.16
N ALA A 97 -5.84 5.56 -26.36
CA ALA A 97 -4.47 5.48 -26.84
C ALA A 97 -3.96 4.03 -26.98
N VAL A 98 -4.49 3.11 -26.14
CA VAL A 98 -4.06 1.70 -26.15
C VAL A 98 -4.59 0.94 -27.38
N THR A 99 -5.77 1.28 -27.91
CA THR A 99 -6.29 0.60 -29.12
C THR A 99 -5.59 1.01 -30.41
N ALA A 100 -4.92 2.18 -30.44
CA ALA A 100 -4.21 2.67 -31.62
C ALA A 100 -2.82 2.03 -31.83
N LYS A 101 -2.17 1.50 -30.78
CA LYS A 101 -0.84 0.86 -30.90
C LYS A 101 -0.90 -0.62 -31.29
N TRP A 102 -2.03 -1.29 -31.06
CA TRP A 102 -2.18 -2.73 -31.36
C TRP A 102 -2.44 -3.03 -32.85
N THR A 103 -3.03 -2.10 -33.61
CA THR A 103 -3.28 -2.30 -35.05
C THR A 103 -1.98 -2.19 -35.88
N LEU A 104 -1.06 -1.32 -35.47
CA LEU A 104 0.24 -1.15 -36.14
C LEU A 104 1.19 -2.33 -35.89
N ALA A 105 1.16 -2.91 -34.68
CA ALA A 105 1.98 -4.08 -34.34
C ALA A 105 1.56 -5.34 -35.13
N LEU A 106 0.26 -5.56 -35.32
CA LEU A 106 -0.25 -6.69 -36.12
C LEU A 106 0.13 -6.58 -37.60
N ALA A 107 0.05 -5.38 -38.19
CA ALA A 107 0.45 -5.17 -39.58
C ALA A 107 1.96 -5.37 -39.79
N ALA A 108 2.80 -4.90 -38.86
CA ALA A 108 4.23 -5.12 -38.89
C ALA A 108 4.61 -6.59 -38.70
N SER A 109 3.96 -7.32 -37.78
CA SER A 109 4.16 -8.76 -37.62
C SER A 109 3.76 -9.54 -38.87
N LEU A 110 2.65 -9.19 -39.54
CA LEU A 110 2.23 -9.88 -40.76
C LEU A 110 3.23 -9.67 -41.90
N LEU A 111 3.76 -8.44 -42.06
CA LEU A 111 4.82 -8.14 -43.03
C LEU A 111 6.12 -8.88 -42.72
N LEU A 112 6.50 -8.99 -41.44
CA LEU A 112 7.67 -9.77 -41.02
C LEU A 112 7.48 -11.27 -41.26
N VAL A 113 6.29 -11.83 -41.02
CA VAL A 113 6.01 -13.25 -41.28
C VAL A 113 6.03 -13.55 -42.79
N VAL A 114 5.41 -12.71 -43.62
CA VAL A 114 5.41 -12.89 -45.08
C VAL A 114 6.82 -12.68 -45.65
N GLY A 115 7.53 -11.65 -45.21
CA GLY A 115 8.93 -11.41 -45.60
C GLY A 115 9.86 -12.54 -45.16
N ALA A 116 9.70 -13.05 -43.93
CA ALA A 116 10.47 -14.18 -43.43
C ALA A 116 10.17 -15.47 -44.20
N TRP A 117 8.92 -15.72 -44.61
CA TRP A 117 8.57 -16.89 -45.43
C TRP A 117 9.17 -16.81 -46.84
N SER A 118 9.13 -15.64 -47.49
CA SER A 118 9.77 -15.46 -48.80
C SER A 118 11.29 -15.55 -48.74
N LEU A 119 11.91 -15.10 -47.63
CA LEU A 119 13.37 -15.17 -47.44
C LEU A 119 13.83 -16.57 -47.00
N LYS A 120 13.04 -17.27 -46.17
CA LYS A 120 13.31 -18.65 -45.71
C LYS A 120 13.15 -19.67 -46.85
N GLY A 121 12.21 -19.46 -47.77
CA GLY A 121 12.11 -20.26 -48.99
C GLY A 121 13.33 -20.15 -49.92
N LEU A 122 14.10 -19.06 -49.82
CA LEU A 122 15.33 -18.85 -50.58
C LEU A 122 16.58 -19.36 -49.83
N LEU A 123 16.53 -19.44 -48.50
CA LEU A 123 17.64 -19.85 -47.63
C LEU A 123 17.61 -21.34 -47.22
N ASP A 124 16.45 -22.02 -47.25
CA ASP A 124 16.34 -23.46 -46.93
C ASP A 124 16.94 -24.40 -48.02
N ARG A 125 17.56 -23.85 -49.08
CA ARG A 125 18.37 -24.62 -50.03
C ARG A 125 19.87 -24.69 -49.66
N GLY A 126 20.28 -24.10 -48.54
CA GLY A 126 21.68 -24.12 -48.11
C GLY A 126 21.85 -23.91 -46.62
N MET A 127 22.33 -24.97 -45.95
CA MET A 127 22.95 -25.00 -44.62
C MET A 127 22.04 -25.07 -43.40
N GLY A 128 21.98 -26.29 -42.84
CA GLY A 128 22.51 -26.63 -41.52
C GLY A 128 22.13 -25.72 -40.36
N SER A 129 21.22 -26.20 -39.51
CA SER A 129 20.93 -25.64 -38.20
C SER A 129 22.11 -25.77 -37.24
N PRO A 130 22.39 -24.74 -36.42
CA PRO A 130 22.82 -24.91 -35.06
C PRO A 130 21.67 -24.61 -34.08
N GLU A 131 21.64 -25.40 -33.02
CA GLU A 131 20.80 -25.28 -31.82
C GLU A 131 20.69 -23.85 -31.29
N GLN A 132 19.45 -23.41 -31.04
CA GLN A 132 19.17 -22.25 -30.19
C GLN A 132 18.98 -22.70 -28.75
N SER A 133 19.93 -22.34 -27.89
CA SER A 133 19.74 -22.33 -26.44
C SER A 133 18.78 -21.20 -26.07
N VAL A 134 17.59 -21.55 -25.60
CA VAL A 134 16.65 -20.62 -24.97
C VAL A 134 17.16 -20.31 -23.57
N VAL A 135 17.54 -19.05 -23.33
CA VAL A 135 17.66 -18.52 -21.96
C VAL A 135 16.25 -18.11 -21.54
N GLN A 136 15.63 -18.91 -20.67
CA GLN A 136 14.44 -18.52 -19.92
C GLN A 136 14.83 -17.43 -18.92
N GLY A 137 14.27 -16.23 -19.08
CA GLY A 137 14.17 -15.26 -17.99
C GLY A 137 13.25 -15.80 -16.88
N PRO A 138 13.35 -15.26 -15.65
CA PRO A 138 12.64 -15.82 -14.50
C PRO A 138 11.14 -15.83 -14.74
N ASN A 139 10.53 -16.99 -14.57
CA ASN A 139 9.08 -17.17 -14.65
C ASN A 139 8.45 -16.56 -13.41
N ALA A 140 7.26 -15.97 -13.54
CA ALA A 140 6.40 -15.55 -12.42
C ALA A 140 5.93 -16.71 -11.50
N ALA A 141 6.55 -17.88 -11.61
CA ALA A 141 6.30 -19.08 -10.83
C ALA A 141 7.22 -19.21 -9.60
N ASP A 142 8.14 -18.25 -9.40
CA ASP A 142 9.15 -18.30 -8.33
C ASP A 142 8.82 -17.43 -7.10
N LEU A 143 7.56 -16.96 -6.95
CA LEU A 143 7.13 -16.30 -5.71
C LEU A 143 6.87 -17.34 -4.61
N PRO A 144 7.44 -17.17 -3.40
CA PRO A 144 7.23 -18.10 -2.30
C PRO A 144 5.77 -18.07 -1.81
N SER A 145 5.26 -19.23 -1.39
CA SER A 145 3.91 -19.33 -0.83
C SER A 145 3.79 -18.50 0.44
N LEU A 146 2.60 -17.96 0.73
CA LEU A 146 2.30 -17.10 1.90
C LEU A 146 2.83 -17.64 3.25
N GLY A 147 3.01 -18.95 3.37
CA GLY A 147 3.52 -19.59 4.59
C GLY A 147 5.05 -19.65 4.72
N ASP A 148 5.81 -19.55 3.62
CA ASP A 148 7.26 -19.84 3.60
C ASP A 148 8.14 -18.63 3.19
N ALA A 149 7.53 -17.46 3.01
CA ALA A 149 8.17 -16.29 2.42
C ALA A 149 8.74 -15.30 3.45
N VAL A 150 10.01 -14.92 3.28
CA VAL A 150 10.63 -13.77 3.98
C VAL A 150 10.20 -12.49 3.25
N TRP A 151 8.96 -12.06 3.50
CA TRP A 151 8.34 -10.89 2.86
C TRP A 151 9.07 -9.57 3.13
N GLU A 152 9.87 -9.52 4.20
CA GLU A 152 10.63 -8.35 4.61
C GLU A 152 11.61 -7.87 3.53
N ALA A 153 12.20 -8.79 2.76
CA ALA A 153 13.11 -8.46 1.66
C ALA A 153 12.41 -7.84 0.44
N PHE A 154 11.11 -8.09 0.25
CA PHE A 154 10.35 -7.59 -0.89
C PHE A 154 9.57 -6.30 -0.55
N TRP A 155 9.34 -6.05 0.74
CA TRP A 155 8.61 -4.89 1.23
C TRP A 155 9.34 -3.56 1.02
N GLU A 156 10.67 -3.56 1.02
CA GLU A 156 11.48 -2.35 0.87
C GLU A 156 11.53 -1.81 -0.57
N ASP A 157 11.36 -2.68 -1.57
CA ASP A 157 11.49 -2.31 -2.99
C ASP A 157 10.19 -1.76 -3.60
N ASP A 158 9.04 -2.40 -3.33
CA ASP A 158 7.74 -1.96 -3.87
C ASP A 158 6.56 -2.45 -3.01
N PRO A 159 6.16 -1.68 -1.96
CA PRO A 159 5.12 -2.10 -1.03
C PRO A 159 3.73 -2.17 -1.68
N ASP A 160 3.47 -1.38 -2.73
CA ASP A 160 2.15 -1.37 -3.38
C ASP A 160 1.93 -2.64 -4.21
N THR A 161 2.96 -3.12 -4.92
CA THR A 161 2.90 -4.38 -5.65
C THR A 161 2.77 -5.58 -4.71
N VAL A 162 3.49 -5.56 -3.58
CA VAL A 162 3.39 -6.61 -2.55
C VAL A 162 1.98 -6.67 -1.95
N LEU A 163 1.37 -5.52 -1.65
CA LEU A 163 0.02 -5.46 -1.11
C LEU A 163 -1.04 -5.96 -2.09
N VAL A 164 -0.92 -5.63 -3.38
CA VAL A 164 -1.85 -6.12 -4.41
C VAL A 164 -1.74 -7.63 -4.55
N GLU A 165 -0.53 -8.19 -4.55
CA GLU A 165 -0.32 -9.63 -4.70
C GLU A 165 -0.70 -10.42 -3.44
N MET A 166 -0.45 -9.87 -2.25
CA MET A 166 -0.97 -10.46 -1.01
C MET A 166 -2.50 -10.48 -1.04
N ALA A 167 -3.14 -9.38 -1.47
CA ALA A 167 -4.60 -9.28 -1.55
C ALA A 167 -5.22 -10.24 -2.58
N THR A 168 -4.52 -10.58 -3.66
CA THR A 168 -4.98 -11.56 -4.65
C THR A 168 -4.83 -13.00 -4.16
N GLN A 169 -3.80 -13.28 -3.34
CA GLN A 169 -3.53 -14.61 -2.79
C GLN A 169 -4.24 -14.91 -1.45
N LEU A 170 -4.72 -13.88 -0.76
CA LEU A 170 -5.57 -13.99 0.43
C LEU A 170 -6.97 -14.49 0.07
N ASP A 171 -7.08 -15.80 -0.15
CA ASP A 171 -8.36 -16.50 -0.18
C ASP A 171 -9.04 -16.42 1.20
N ARG A 172 -10.37 -16.31 1.17
CA ARG A 172 -11.26 -16.32 2.34
C ARG A 172 -11.01 -17.54 3.23
N GLN A 173 -10.70 -18.69 2.65
CA GLN A 173 -10.40 -19.91 3.41
C GLN A 173 -9.08 -19.80 4.21
N THR A 174 -8.11 -19.04 3.71
CA THR A 174 -6.84 -18.79 4.40
C THR A 174 -7.03 -17.83 5.57
N MET A 175 -7.83 -16.76 5.38
CA MET A 175 -8.24 -15.86 6.47
C MET A 175 -8.96 -16.63 7.59
N ASP A 176 -9.93 -17.47 7.23
CA ASP A 176 -10.71 -18.23 8.22
C ASP A 176 -9.84 -19.18 9.07
N ARG A 177 -8.72 -19.71 8.53
CA ARG A 177 -7.76 -20.51 9.31
C ARG A 177 -6.92 -19.66 10.26
N VAL A 178 -6.38 -18.53 9.78
CA VAL A 178 -5.52 -17.67 10.60
C VAL A 178 -6.27 -17.10 11.80
N PHE A 179 -7.55 -16.78 11.64
CA PHE A 179 -8.39 -16.29 12.74
C PHE A 179 -9.00 -17.40 13.61
N ALA A 180 -8.86 -18.68 13.24
CA ALA A 180 -9.30 -19.78 14.09
C ALA A 180 -8.25 -20.15 15.15
N ASP A 181 -6.98 -19.79 14.92
CA ASP A 181 -5.85 -20.09 15.82
C ASP A 181 -5.49 -18.92 16.77
N ILE A 182 -6.28 -17.83 16.77
CA ILE A 182 -6.16 -16.67 17.67
C ILE A 182 -7.36 -16.65 18.62
#